data_AF-A0A2M8AHQ0-F1
#
_entry.id   AF-A0A2M8AHQ0-F1
#
_cell.length_a   1.000
_cell.length_b   1.000
_cell.length_c   1.000
_cell.angle_alpha   90.00
_cell.angle_beta   90.00
_cell.angle_gamma   90.00
#
_symmetry.space_group_name_H-M   'P 1'
#
loop_
_entity.id
_entity.type
_entity.pdbx_description
1 polymer ?
#
loop_
_entity_poly.entity_id
_entity_poly.type
_entity_poly.pdbx_seq_one_letter_code
_entity_poly.pdbx_strand_id
1 'polypeptide(L)'
;MLSRIGYIKVFIKDPDKKNMGRLVKELIRYAWIKKTLPSDYFRKFLYRKEVDNYLDYLSLKEYYSIIESKKIVFPEISALLHHKLSFKLLAQKHHLPVSELLAYTLNHQLTLGPKTFTLSTPEQLYNLLKDLLTNMPQESLFVKPMLGIGGAHCKRLELDTLKSMVNNHFYEWTTGGYLIEKGLIQHPVISTIYPKSINTLRIIHYIDKT
;
A
#
# COMPACT_ATOMS: atom_id res chain seq x y z
N MET A 1 -17.88 1.30 9.31
CA MET A 1 -18.16 1.44 10.76
C MET A 1 -17.84 0.17 11.56
N LEU A 2 -18.02 -1.04 10.98
CA LEU A 2 -17.69 -2.34 11.60
C LEU A 2 -16.20 -2.56 11.96
N SER A 3 -15.26 -1.88 11.29
CA SER A 3 -13.81 -2.00 11.58
C SER A 3 -13.40 -1.45 12.94
N ARG A 4 -14.23 -0.63 13.61
CA ARG A 4 -13.91 -0.02 14.91
C ARG A 4 -13.96 -1.03 16.08
N ILE A 5 -14.77 -2.08 15.94
CA ILE A 5 -14.94 -3.12 16.99
C ILE A 5 -13.70 -4.01 17.08
N GLY A 6 -12.99 -4.23 15.96
CA GLY A 6 -11.77 -5.04 15.93
C GLY A 6 -10.67 -4.51 16.85
N TYR A 7 -10.49 -3.19 16.92
CA TYR A 7 -9.46 -2.58 17.77
C TYR A 7 -9.75 -2.72 19.27
N ILE A 8 -11.03 -2.74 19.65
CA ILE A 8 -11.42 -2.99 21.05
C ILE A 8 -11.09 -4.43 21.44
N LYS A 9 -11.33 -5.40 20.55
CA LYS A 9 -10.94 -6.80 20.78
C LYS A 9 -9.44 -6.96 20.96
N VAL A 10 -8.64 -6.25 20.15
CA VAL A 10 -7.18 -6.22 20.30
C VAL A 10 -6.80 -5.61 21.65
N PHE A 11 -7.35 -4.45 21.99
CA PHE A 11 -7.14 -3.79 23.27
C PHE A 11 -7.46 -4.72 24.46
N ILE A 12 -8.61 -5.40 24.46
CA ILE A 12 -9.00 -6.30 25.55
C ILE A 12 -7.97 -7.43 25.74
N LYS A 13 -7.44 -7.97 24.65
CA LYS A 13 -6.45 -9.07 24.67
C LYS A 13 -5.01 -8.64 24.94
N ASP A 14 -4.71 -7.35 24.84
CA ASP A 14 -3.34 -6.84 24.95
C ASP A 14 -2.85 -6.86 26.42
N PRO A 15 -1.79 -7.60 26.78
CA PRO A 15 -1.30 -7.65 28.16
C PRO A 15 -0.55 -6.36 28.58
N ASP A 16 -0.10 -5.54 27.63
CA ASP A 16 0.79 -4.40 27.87
C ASP A 16 0.05 -3.08 28.09
N LYS A 17 -1.24 -3.15 28.43
CA LYS A 17 -2.07 -1.99 28.77
C LYS A 17 -1.57 -1.28 30.03
N LYS A 18 -1.66 0.05 30.03
CA LYS A 18 -1.61 0.87 31.24
C LYS A 18 -2.73 0.48 32.22
N ASN A 19 -2.57 0.86 33.49
CA ASN A 19 -3.62 0.67 34.49
C ASN A 19 -4.91 1.45 34.13
N MET A 20 -6.07 0.99 34.61
CA MET A 20 -7.36 1.56 34.20
C MET A 20 -7.53 3.03 34.59
N GLY A 21 -7.04 3.44 35.76
CA GLY A 21 -7.11 4.83 36.21
C GLY A 21 -6.35 5.79 35.28
N ARG A 22 -5.13 5.42 34.87
CA ARG A 22 -4.35 6.15 33.88
C ARG A 22 -5.06 6.17 32.54
N LEU A 23 -5.59 5.04 32.06
CA LEU A 23 -6.32 5.01 30.79
C LEU A 23 -7.53 5.94 30.78
N VAL A 24 -8.39 5.91 31.80
CA VAL A 24 -9.58 6.79 31.85
C VAL A 24 -9.16 8.25 31.84
N LYS A 25 -8.16 8.63 32.65
CA LYS A 25 -7.61 9.99 32.67
C LYS A 25 -7.05 10.41 31.31
N GLU A 26 -6.28 9.54 30.67
CA GLU A 26 -5.70 9.79 29.35
C GLU A 26 -6.78 9.94 28.27
N LEU A 27 -7.81 9.09 28.28
CA LEU A 27 -8.93 9.13 27.34
C LEU A 27 -9.74 10.44 27.45
N ILE A 28 -10.08 10.87 28.67
CA ILE A 28 -10.81 12.12 28.90
C ILE A 28 -9.98 13.30 28.41
N ARG A 29 -8.70 13.36 28.81
CA ARG A 29 -7.79 14.43 28.40
C ARG A 29 -7.53 14.42 26.89
N TYR A 30 -7.40 13.25 26.27
CA TYR A 30 -7.27 13.11 24.81
C TYR A 30 -8.51 13.68 24.10
N ALA A 31 -9.70 13.26 24.53
CA ALA A 31 -10.96 13.69 23.93
C ALA A 31 -11.15 15.21 24.04
N TRP A 32 -10.81 15.79 25.19
CA TRP A 32 -10.84 17.23 25.39
C TRP A 32 -9.86 17.97 24.48
N ILE A 33 -8.57 17.60 24.52
CA ILE A 33 -7.53 18.31 23.76
C ILE A 33 -7.75 18.17 22.25
N LYS A 34 -7.99 16.94 21.78
CA LYS A 34 -8.12 16.62 20.34
C LYS A 34 -9.52 16.92 19.79
N LYS A 35 -10.49 17.26 20.65
CA LYS A 35 -11.89 17.55 20.30
C LYS A 35 -12.52 16.47 19.40
N THR A 36 -12.24 15.21 19.71
CA THR A 36 -12.70 14.04 18.95
C THR A 36 -12.84 12.82 19.86
N LEU A 37 -13.65 11.84 19.45
CA LEU A 37 -13.71 10.57 20.13
C LEU A 37 -12.32 9.89 20.11
N PRO A 38 -11.85 9.32 21.23
CA PRO A 38 -10.50 8.76 21.36
C PRO A 38 -10.32 7.42 20.62
N SER A 39 -10.98 7.23 19.47
CA SER A 39 -10.81 6.05 18.62
C SER A 39 -9.36 5.89 18.15
N ASP A 40 -8.66 7.00 17.92
CA ASP A 40 -7.25 7.02 17.52
C ASP A 40 -6.31 6.55 18.63
N TYR A 41 -6.68 6.80 19.89
CA TYR A 41 -5.93 6.33 21.05
C TYR A 41 -5.81 4.80 21.06
N PHE A 42 -6.92 4.11 20.76
CA PHE A 42 -6.93 2.65 20.64
C PHE A 42 -6.30 2.16 19.33
N ARG A 43 -6.60 2.81 18.20
CA ARG A 43 -6.09 2.41 16.89
C ARG A 43 -4.56 2.52 16.80
N LYS A 44 -3.96 3.48 17.49
CA LYS A 44 -2.51 3.71 17.52
C LYS A 44 -1.81 3.08 18.73
N PHE A 45 -2.50 2.22 19.48
CA PHE A 45 -1.93 1.53 20.65
C PHE A 45 -1.40 2.48 21.75
N LEU A 46 -1.93 3.70 21.85
CA LEU A 46 -1.45 4.71 22.81
C LEU A 46 -1.74 4.34 24.27
N TYR A 47 -2.55 3.31 24.49
CA TYR A 47 -2.85 2.74 25.80
C TYR A 47 -1.74 1.86 26.38
N ARG A 48 -0.71 1.52 25.60
CA ARG A 48 0.35 0.62 26.06
C ARG A 48 1.38 1.33 26.94
N LYS A 49 2.03 0.57 27.83
CA LYS A 49 2.89 1.10 28.90
C LYS A 49 4.10 1.89 28.39
N GLU A 50 4.65 1.52 27.24
CA GLU A 50 5.80 2.15 26.59
C GLU A 50 5.48 3.53 25.98
N VAL A 51 4.21 3.87 25.83
CA VAL A 51 3.80 5.17 25.30
C VAL A 51 3.67 6.16 26.44
N ASP A 52 4.70 6.98 26.64
CA ASP A 52 4.72 8.00 27.69
C ASP A 52 3.77 9.15 27.39
N ASN A 53 3.99 9.85 26.28
CA ASN A 53 3.19 11.00 25.88
C ASN A 53 2.28 10.70 24.69
N TYR A 54 1.05 10.32 25.00
CA TYR A 54 0.01 10.01 24.02
C TYR A 54 -0.52 11.24 23.25
N LEU A 55 -0.14 12.47 23.63
CA LEU A 55 -0.57 13.70 22.96
C LEU A 55 0.31 14.11 21.78
N ASP A 56 1.53 13.55 21.70
CA ASP A 56 2.47 13.78 20.59
C ASP A 56 2.00 13.17 19.27
N TYR A 57 0.97 12.33 19.33
CA TYR A 57 0.37 11.67 18.18
C TYR A 57 -0.79 12.50 17.62
N LEU A 58 -0.79 12.67 16.30
CA LEU A 58 -1.90 13.31 15.59
C LEU A 58 -3.19 12.48 15.71
N SER A 59 -4.32 13.12 15.94
CA SER A 59 -5.64 12.55 15.66
C SER A 59 -5.83 12.41 14.15
N LEU A 60 -6.79 11.60 13.71
CA LEU A 60 -7.17 11.53 12.29
C LEU A 60 -7.62 12.88 11.76
N LYS A 61 -8.34 13.66 12.58
CA LYS A 61 -8.78 15.01 12.23
C LYS A 61 -7.58 15.91 11.92
N GLU A 62 -6.58 15.93 12.82
CA GLU A 62 -5.34 16.70 12.60
C GLU A 62 -4.58 16.17 11.38
N TYR A 63 -4.43 14.85 11.25
CA TYR A 63 -3.77 14.23 10.09
C TYR A 63 -4.40 14.67 8.77
N TYR A 64 -5.71 14.54 8.61
CA TYR A 64 -6.42 14.94 7.39
C TYR A 64 -6.36 16.45 7.16
N SER A 65 -6.44 17.27 8.21
CA SER A 65 -6.29 18.72 8.07
C SER A 65 -4.93 19.15 7.51
N ILE A 66 -3.88 18.35 7.75
CA ILE A 66 -2.54 18.58 7.21
C ILE A 66 -2.48 18.06 5.77
N ILE A 67 -2.80 16.79 5.53
CA ILE A 67 -2.59 16.18 4.19
C ILE A 67 -3.55 16.71 3.12
N GLU A 68 -4.71 17.23 3.51
CA GLU A 68 -5.68 17.87 2.60
C GLU A 68 -5.51 19.40 2.56
N SER A 69 -4.52 19.95 3.25
CA SER A 69 -4.26 21.40 3.26
C SER A 69 -3.90 21.89 1.87
N LYS A 70 -4.60 22.93 1.40
CA LYS A 70 -4.29 23.63 0.14
C LYS A 70 -2.86 24.18 0.07
N LYS A 71 -2.18 24.31 1.23
CA LYS A 71 -0.77 24.76 1.31
C LYS A 71 0.24 23.65 0.96
N ILE A 72 -0.17 22.38 1.05
CA ILE A 72 0.68 21.19 0.85
C ILE A 72 0.34 20.49 -0.48
N VAL A 73 -0.89 20.67 -0.97
CA VAL A 73 -1.36 20.00 -2.19
C VAL A 73 -0.92 20.78 -3.43
N PHE A 74 0.01 20.21 -4.19
CA PHE A 74 0.30 20.57 -5.57
C PHE A 74 -0.49 19.62 -6.48
N PRO A 75 -1.65 20.01 -7.04
CA PRO A 75 -2.55 19.08 -7.72
C PRO A 75 -1.90 18.32 -8.87
N GLU A 76 -1.07 18.99 -9.66
CA GLU A 76 -0.39 18.44 -10.83
C GLU A 76 0.65 17.38 -10.41
N ILE A 77 1.46 17.71 -9.40
CA ILE A 77 2.46 16.77 -8.84
C ILE A 77 1.74 15.59 -8.18
N SER A 78 0.67 15.86 -7.42
CA SER A 78 -0.12 14.85 -6.75
C SER A 78 -0.74 13.86 -7.74
N ALA A 79 -1.28 14.35 -8.87
CA ALA A 79 -1.82 13.49 -9.93
C ALA A 79 -0.75 12.55 -10.50
N LEU A 80 0.47 13.06 -10.76
CA LEU A 80 1.59 12.25 -11.24
C LEU A 80 2.03 11.19 -10.21
N LEU A 81 2.12 11.56 -8.93
CA LEU A 81 2.55 10.64 -7.87
C LEU A 81 1.47 9.61 -7.50
N HIS A 82 0.18 9.95 -7.65
CA HIS A 82 -0.93 9.04 -7.40
C HIS A 82 -1.11 8.00 -8.52
N HIS A 83 -0.75 8.34 -9.76
CA HIS A 83 -0.78 7.41 -10.87
C HIS A 83 0.47 6.54 -10.86
N LYS A 84 0.34 5.25 -10.49
CA LYS A 84 1.48 4.37 -10.21
C LYS A 84 2.42 4.19 -11.39
N LEU A 85 1.92 4.17 -12.63
CA LEU A 85 2.78 4.10 -13.82
C LEU A 85 3.61 5.38 -13.96
N SER A 86 3.00 6.56 -13.77
CA SER A 86 3.69 7.85 -13.86
C SER A 86 4.75 7.98 -12.77
N PHE A 87 4.39 7.64 -11.53
CA PHE A 87 5.33 7.53 -10.42
C PHE A 87 6.50 6.60 -10.75
N LYS A 88 6.21 5.44 -11.35
CA LYS A 88 7.22 4.44 -11.68
C LYS A 88 8.26 4.94 -12.67
N LEU A 89 7.77 5.53 -13.77
CA LEU A 89 8.62 6.09 -14.81
C LEU A 89 9.47 7.25 -14.27
N LEU A 90 8.89 8.10 -13.41
CA LEU A 90 9.63 9.18 -12.75
C LEU A 90 10.72 8.63 -11.82
N ALA A 91 10.39 7.64 -10.99
CA ALA A 91 11.35 7.01 -10.09
C ALA A 91 12.51 6.35 -10.84
N GLN A 92 12.22 5.63 -11.93
CA GLN A 92 13.23 5.01 -12.79
C GLN A 92 14.12 6.07 -13.47
N LYS A 93 13.53 7.15 -13.99
CA LYS A 93 14.27 8.28 -14.59
C LYS A 93 15.26 8.92 -13.62
N HIS A 94 14.91 8.97 -12.33
CA HIS A 94 15.76 9.51 -11.26
C HIS A 94 16.60 8.45 -10.54
N HIS A 95 16.69 7.23 -11.06
CA HIS A 95 17.45 6.12 -10.49
C HIS A 95 17.09 5.79 -9.02
N LEU A 96 15.83 6.03 -8.64
CA LEU A 96 15.34 5.63 -7.32
C LEU A 96 15.18 4.11 -7.24
N PRO A 97 15.52 3.48 -6.11
CA PRO A 97 15.38 2.04 -5.93
C PRO A 97 13.90 1.68 -5.77
N VAL A 98 13.26 1.32 -6.89
CA VAL A 98 11.88 0.83 -6.96
C VAL A 98 11.86 -0.58 -7.55
N SER A 99 10.78 -1.35 -7.34
CA SER A 99 10.61 -2.64 -8.03
C SER A 99 10.78 -2.48 -9.54
N GLU A 100 11.18 -3.51 -10.26
CA GLU A 100 11.33 -3.39 -11.71
C GLU A 100 9.95 -3.37 -12.39
N LEU A 101 9.70 -2.37 -13.25
CA LEU A 101 8.53 -2.35 -14.14
C LEU A 101 8.84 -3.23 -15.34
N LEU A 102 8.05 -4.29 -15.52
CA LEU A 102 8.25 -5.23 -16.62
C LEU A 102 7.31 -4.91 -17.78
N ALA A 103 6.04 -4.67 -17.48
CA ALA A 103 5.04 -4.35 -18.49
C ALA A 103 3.91 -3.51 -17.89
N TYR A 104 3.05 -2.97 -18.75
CA TYR A 104 1.79 -2.37 -18.35
C TYR A 104 0.73 -2.58 -19.43
N THR A 105 -0.54 -2.52 -19.03
CA THR A 105 -1.68 -2.65 -19.92
C THR A 105 -2.44 -1.33 -20.03
N LEU A 106 -2.91 -1.00 -21.22
CA LEU A 106 -3.80 0.11 -21.50
C LEU A 106 -4.71 -0.26 -22.67
N ASN A 107 -6.03 -0.21 -22.47
CA ASN A 107 -7.03 -0.41 -23.53
C ASN A 107 -6.76 -1.62 -24.44
N HIS A 108 -6.71 -2.83 -23.87
CA HIS A 108 -6.40 -4.08 -24.56
C HIS A 108 -5.01 -4.17 -25.19
N GLN A 109 -4.10 -3.26 -24.87
CA GLN A 109 -2.69 -3.38 -25.25
C GLN A 109 -1.86 -3.73 -24.03
N LEU A 110 -0.81 -4.51 -24.23
CA LEU A 110 0.26 -4.73 -23.26
C LEU A 110 1.57 -4.22 -23.84
N THR A 111 2.20 -3.28 -23.15
CA THR A 111 3.53 -2.78 -23.49
C THR A 111 4.56 -3.45 -22.60
N LEU A 112 5.53 -4.13 -23.23
CA LEU A 112 6.65 -4.83 -22.61
C LEU A 112 7.94 -4.26 -23.22
N GLY A 113 8.62 -3.41 -22.46
CA GLY A 113 9.77 -2.63 -22.97
C GLY A 113 9.38 -1.83 -24.22
N PRO A 114 10.10 -1.98 -25.35
CA PRO A 114 9.80 -1.27 -26.59
C PRO A 114 8.66 -1.90 -27.42
N LYS A 115 8.17 -3.09 -27.04
CA LYS A 115 7.17 -3.84 -27.81
C LYS A 115 5.78 -3.64 -27.21
N THR A 116 4.78 -3.51 -28.07
CA THR A 116 3.37 -3.47 -27.67
C THR A 116 2.61 -4.57 -28.40
N PHE A 117 1.77 -5.29 -27.64
CA PHE A 117 0.97 -6.41 -28.11
C PHE A 117 -0.51 -6.08 -27.92
N THR A 118 -1.33 -6.36 -28.93
CA THR A 118 -2.80 -6.32 -28.78
C THR A 118 -3.28 -7.62 -28.13
N LEU A 119 -4.05 -7.50 -27.06
CA LEU A 119 -4.62 -8.60 -26.29
C LEU A 119 -6.09 -8.76 -26.63
N SER A 120 -6.41 -9.83 -27.36
CA SER A 120 -7.77 -10.23 -27.72
C SER A 120 -8.24 -11.46 -26.93
N THR A 121 -7.32 -12.26 -26.39
CA THR A 121 -7.67 -13.49 -25.64
C THR A 121 -6.87 -13.65 -24.34
N PRO A 122 -7.43 -14.35 -23.33
CA PRO A 122 -6.71 -14.71 -22.12
C PRO A 122 -5.42 -15.49 -22.39
N GLU A 123 -5.43 -16.36 -23.40
CA GLU A 123 -4.27 -17.18 -23.76
C GLU A 123 -3.07 -16.34 -24.21
N GLN A 124 -3.29 -15.23 -24.93
CA GLN A 124 -2.22 -14.30 -25.31
C GLN A 124 -1.57 -13.65 -24.09
N LEU A 125 -2.39 -13.15 -23.15
CA LEU A 125 -1.88 -12.56 -21.92
C LEU A 125 -1.14 -13.60 -21.07
N TYR A 126 -1.70 -14.81 -20.95
CA TYR A 126 -1.07 -15.91 -20.23
C TYR A 126 0.32 -16.23 -20.76
N ASN A 127 0.47 -16.40 -22.08
CA ASN A 127 1.77 -16.71 -22.68
C ASN A 127 2.80 -15.60 -22.45
N LEU A 128 2.41 -14.33 -22.61
CA LEU A 128 3.31 -13.19 -22.35
C LEU A 128 3.76 -13.12 -20.87
N LEU A 129 2.85 -13.34 -19.92
CA LEU A 129 3.19 -13.35 -18.49
C LEU A 129 3.98 -14.60 -18.10
N LYS A 130 3.72 -15.73 -18.74
CA LYS A 130 4.46 -16.98 -18.53
C LYS A 130 5.90 -16.84 -18.98
N ASP A 131 6.13 -16.21 -20.13
CA ASP A 131 7.48 -15.93 -20.63
C ASP A 131 8.25 -15.04 -19.66
N LEU A 132 7.60 -14.01 -19.10
CA LEU A 132 8.19 -13.19 -18.05
C LEU A 132 8.61 -14.01 -16.82
N LEU A 133 7.71 -14.84 -16.28
CA LEU A 133 8.00 -15.67 -15.11
C LEU A 133 9.06 -16.74 -15.38
N THR A 134 9.08 -17.32 -16.58
CA THR A 134 10.04 -18.38 -16.94
C THR A 134 11.47 -17.82 -17.02
N ASN A 135 11.62 -16.56 -17.43
CA ASN A 135 12.90 -15.85 -17.43
C ASN A 135 13.33 -15.34 -16.05
N MET A 136 12.48 -15.47 -15.02
CA MET A 136 12.75 -15.06 -13.64
C MET A 136 12.40 -16.20 -12.65
N PRO A 137 13.11 -17.35 -12.72
CA PRO A 137 12.83 -18.49 -11.87
C PRO A 137 13.00 -18.12 -10.39
N GLN A 138 12.04 -18.54 -9.55
CA GLN A 138 11.88 -18.19 -8.12
C GLN A 138 11.27 -16.82 -7.83
N GLU A 139 10.80 -16.10 -8.84
CA GLU A 139 10.15 -14.82 -8.66
C GLU A 139 8.64 -14.90 -8.91
N SER A 140 7.93 -13.91 -8.39
CA SER A 140 6.51 -13.70 -8.63
C SER A 140 6.32 -12.42 -9.45
N LEU A 141 5.19 -12.26 -10.13
CA LEU A 141 4.78 -10.97 -10.68
C LEU A 141 3.80 -10.29 -9.74
N PHE A 142 3.88 -8.96 -9.62
CA PHE A 142 2.81 -8.18 -9.06
C PHE A 142 2.03 -7.46 -10.16
N VAL A 143 0.71 -7.70 -10.19
CA VAL A 143 -0.23 -6.98 -11.06
C VAL A 143 -1.00 -5.98 -10.20
N LYS A 144 -0.87 -4.70 -10.51
CA LYS A 144 -1.43 -3.61 -9.70
C LYS A 144 -2.23 -2.65 -10.58
N PRO A 145 -3.40 -2.18 -10.15
CA PRO A 145 -4.10 -1.11 -10.86
C PRO A 145 -3.26 0.17 -10.81
N MET A 146 -3.23 0.93 -11.91
CA MET A 146 -2.49 2.19 -11.97
C MET A 146 -3.00 3.22 -10.95
N LEU A 147 -4.30 3.19 -10.65
CA LEU A 147 -4.96 3.99 -9.63
C LEU A 147 -5.40 3.12 -8.44
N GLY A 148 -5.88 3.74 -7.36
CA GLY A 148 -6.39 3.05 -6.19
C GLY A 148 -5.39 2.95 -5.02
N ILE A 149 -5.95 2.69 -3.83
CA ILE A 149 -5.28 2.78 -2.53
C ILE A 149 -5.41 1.48 -1.72
N GLY A 150 -4.52 1.27 -0.76
CA GLY A 150 -4.65 0.20 0.24
C GLY A 150 -4.42 -1.23 -0.27
N GLY A 151 -3.80 -1.39 -1.45
CA GLY A 151 -3.53 -2.71 -2.04
C GLY A 151 -4.75 -3.41 -2.62
N ALA A 152 -5.90 -2.72 -2.70
CA ALA A 152 -7.08 -3.25 -3.38
C ALA A 152 -6.75 -3.60 -4.85
N HIS A 153 -7.28 -4.73 -5.32
CA HIS A 153 -7.07 -5.26 -6.68
C HIS A 153 -5.61 -5.59 -7.05
N CYS A 154 -4.64 -5.43 -6.13
CA CYS A 154 -3.30 -5.92 -6.33
C CYS A 154 -3.28 -7.45 -6.24
N LYS A 155 -2.63 -8.10 -7.20
CA LYS A 155 -2.47 -9.56 -7.24
C LYS A 155 -0.99 -9.92 -7.32
N ARG A 156 -0.62 -11.00 -6.63
CA ARG A 156 0.66 -11.69 -6.80
C ARG A 156 0.41 -12.91 -7.68
N LEU A 157 1.22 -13.08 -8.72
CA LEU A 157 1.12 -14.18 -9.66
C LEU A 157 2.37 -15.04 -9.57
N GLU A 158 2.15 -16.34 -9.53
CA GLU A 158 3.17 -17.38 -9.56
C GLU A 158 2.80 -18.37 -10.68
N LEU A 159 3.75 -19.17 -11.14
CA LEU A 159 3.55 -20.04 -12.31
C LEU A 159 2.35 -21.01 -12.14
N ASP A 160 2.16 -21.51 -10.92
CA ASP A 160 1.09 -22.44 -10.55
C ASP A 160 -0.32 -21.80 -10.57
N THR A 161 -0.42 -20.51 -10.24
CA THR A 161 -1.67 -19.75 -10.18
C THR A 161 -1.93 -18.91 -11.42
N LEU A 162 -0.95 -18.76 -12.31
CA LEU A 162 -0.99 -17.81 -13.43
C LEU A 162 -2.20 -18.01 -14.34
N LYS A 163 -2.44 -19.26 -14.79
CA LYS A 163 -3.48 -19.55 -15.79
C LYS A 163 -4.88 -19.24 -15.26
N SER A 164 -5.18 -19.66 -14.03
CA SER A 164 -6.49 -19.39 -13.40
C SER A 164 -6.68 -17.90 -13.15
N MET A 165 -5.64 -17.22 -12.68
CA MET A 165 -5.67 -15.78 -12.43
C MET A 165 -5.90 -14.97 -13.72
N VAL A 166 -5.21 -15.30 -14.81
CA VAL A 166 -5.43 -14.65 -16.11
C VAL A 166 -6.85 -14.88 -16.60
N ASN A 167 -7.38 -16.10 -16.54
CA ASN A 167 -8.74 -16.38 -16.97
C ASN A 167 -9.78 -15.59 -16.16
N ASN A 168 -9.59 -15.46 -14.85
CA ASN A 168 -10.52 -14.76 -13.97
C ASN A 168 -10.45 -13.23 -14.10
N HIS A 169 -9.31 -12.68 -14.48
CA HIS A 169 -9.05 -11.23 -14.44
C HIS A 169 -8.70 -10.60 -15.78
N PHE A 170 -8.72 -11.36 -16.89
CA PHE A 170 -8.32 -10.88 -18.21
C PHE A 170 -8.98 -9.54 -18.60
N TYR A 171 -10.31 -9.47 -18.49
CA TYR A 171 -11.05 -8.26 -18.85
C TYR A 171 -10.67 -7.07 -17.97
N GLU A 172 -10.61 -7.27 -16.65
CA GLU A 172 -10.20 -6.25 -15.68
C GLU A 172 -8.79 -5.72 -15.97
N TRP A 173 -7.83 -6.62 -16.19
CA TRP A 173 -6.43 -6.25 -16.40
C TRP A 173 -6.18 -5.59 -17.76
N THR A 174 -6.91 -5.97 -18.80
CA THR A 174 -6.72 -5.41 -20.15
C THR A 174 -7.41 -4.06 -20.34
N THR A 175 -8.53 -3.81 -19.66
CA THR A 175 -9.30 -2.56 -19.79
C THR A 175 -8.97 -1.52 -18.72
N GLY A 176 -8.69 -1.95 -17.48
CA GLY A 176 -8.64 -1.09 -16.31
C GLY A 176 -7.32 -0.36 -16.06
N GLY A 177 -6.32 -0.55 -16.91
CA GLY A 177 -4.99 0.06 -16.74
C GLY A 177 -4.23 -0.57 -15.58
N TYR A 178 -3.35 -1.52 -15.89
CA TYR A 178 -2.56 -2.24 -14.88
C TYR A 178 -1.08 -2.14 -15.17
N LEU A 179 -0.27 -2.20 -14.14
CA LEU A 179 1.18 -2.37 -14.24
C LEU A 179 1.57 -3.75 -13.71
N ILE A 180 2.56 -4.34 -14.36
CA ILE A 180 3.14 -5.64 -14.06
C ILE A 180 4.58 -5.39 -13.63
N GLU A 181 4.85 -5.69 -12.37
CA GLU A 181 6.15 -5.50 -11.75
C GLU A 181 6.76 -6.82 -11.32
N LYS A 182 8.09 -6.84 -11.25
CA LYS A 182 8.84 -7.89 -10.58
C LYS A 182 8.47 -7.94 -9.10
N GLY A 183 8.28 -9.16 -8.60
CA GLY A 183 8.01 -9.46 -7.20
C GLY A 183 9.15 -9.00 -6.30
N LEU A 184 8.82 -8.54 -5.10
CA LEU A 184 9.82 -8.18 -4.10
C LEU A 184 10.14 -9.41 -3.25
N ILE A 185 11.43 -9.69 -3.09
CA ILE A 185 11.94 -10.68 -2.15
C ILE A 185 12.29 -9.94 -0.85
N GLN A 186 11.67 -10.35 0.25
CA GLN A 186 11.96 -9.76 1.54
C GLN A 186 13.30 -10.25 2.08
N HIS A 187 14.09 -9.34 2.64
CA HIS A 187 15.35 -9.66 3.29
C HIS A 187 15.14 -10.72 4.40
N PRO A 188 15.97 -11.78 4.49
CA PRO A 188 15.76 -12.89 5.43
C PRO A 188 15.61 -12.45 6.89
N VAL A 189 16.39 -11.46 7.33
CA VAL A 189 16.31 -10.92 8.70
C VAL A 189 14.95 -10.26 8.98
N ILE A 190 14.36 -9.58 8.00
CA ILE A 190 13.04 -8.95 8.17
C ILE A 190 11.93 -10.02 8.11
N SER A 191 12.14 -11.10 7.36
CA SER A 191 11.23 -12.24 7.31
C SER A 191 11.07 -12.97 8.64
N THR A 192 12.01 -12.83 9.59
CA THR A 192 11.84 -13.39 10.94
C THR A 192 10.73 -12.68 11.73
N ILE A 193 10.42 -11.42 11.40
CA ILE A 193 9.32 -10.66 12.00
C ILE A 193 7.97 -11.15 11.49
N TYR A 194 7.81 -11.21 10.16
CA TYR A 194 6.62 -11.74 9.51
C TYR A 194 6.91 -12.18 8.07
N PRO A 195 6.95 -13.49 7.76
CA PRO A 195 7.34 -13.98 6.45
C PRO A 195 6.20 -14.00 5.43
N LYS A 196 4.94 -13.87 5.87
CA LYS A 196 3.77 -14.02 4.99
C LYS A 196 3.44 -12.76 4.18
N SER A 197 4.14 -11.64 4.40
CA SER A 197 4.01 -10.42 3.61
C SER A 197 5.30 -9.62 3.60
N ILE A 198 5.44 -8.71 2.63
CA ILE A 198 6.50 -7.71 2.63
C ILE A 198 6.21 -6.69 3.74
N ASN A 199 7.11 -6.61 4.70
CA ASN A 199 7.14 -5.59 5.72
C ASN A 199 7.54 -4.27 5.07
N THR A 200 6.83 -3.21 5.44
CA THR A 200 7.04 -1.88 4.85
C THR A 200 7.30 -0.89 5.96
N LEU A 201 8.26 0.02 5.72
CA LEU A 201 8.44 1.23 6.50
C LEU A 201 7.76 2.37 5.76
N ARG A 202 6.93 3.15 6.46
CA ARG A 202 6.36 4.39 5.93
C ARG A 202 7.02 5.57 6.61
N ILE A 203 7.68 6.39 5.82
CA ILE A 203 8.27 7.66 6.26
C ILE A 203 7.30 8.77 5.87
N ILE A 204 6.98 9.64 6.84
CA ILE A 204 6.18 10.85 6.61
C ILE A 204 7.14 12.02 6.79
N HIS A 205 7.28 12.83 5.75
CA HIS A 205 8.07 14.06 5.77
C HIS A 205 7.25 15.21 5.18
N TYR A 206 7.71 16.44 5.39
CA TYR A 206 7.19 17.63 4.73
C TYR A 206 8.34 18.38 4.06
N ILE A 207 8.01 19.23 3.09
CA ILE A 207 8.96 20.16 2.49
C ILE A 207 8.63 21.51 3.11
N ASP A 208 9.55 22.04 3.92
CA ASP A 208 9.44 23.41 4.42
C ASP A 208 10.03 24.38 3.39
N LYS A 209 9.57 25.64 3.42
CA LYS A 209 10.22 26.69 2.65
C LYS A 209 11.60 26.94 3.25
N THR A 210 12.65 26.53 2.55
CA THR A 210 13.96 27.18 2.66
C THR A 210 13.90 28.56 2.03
#